data_AF-J3DJS4-F1
#
_entry.id   AF-J3DJS4-F1
#
_cell.length_a   1.000
_cell.length_b   1.000
_cell.length_c   1.000
_cell.angle_alpha   90.00
_cell.angle_beta   90.00
_cell.angle_gamma   90.00
#
_symmetry.space_group_name_H-M   'P 1'
#
loop_
_entity.id
_entity.type
_entity.pdbx_description
1 polymer ?
#
loop_
_entity_poly.entity_id
_entity_poly.type
_entity_poly.pdbx_seq_one_letter_code
_entity_poly.pdbx_strand_id
1 'polypeptide(L)'
;MTKPRSKKALYIGLPLALAISAGAGFAVWYYGFKDNLGYPIKVMKQADELHERMLSFDSHISLMQNFGTRGNEADKDGKGQFDLVKANRGHLSGAALTIFGWPELWNGANAPHRPTAGFVEEARNQQEIRYKIISGMVRDFPNQVAIAYTPDDFRRLHGEGKFAIFISMLNAYPLGHDLNLLDLWTARGMRMFGFSYIGNNDWADSSRPLPFFNDSPDALDGLSDLGKQAVHRLNDLGVIIDVSQMSTKALEQVAQLSRTPMVASHSAPRAMVDIPRNLSDKELQLIKNSGGVVQVVGFSQYLRPLTQTTQDKLNELRKQFDLPPLPNLSMALMPGDPVIAAWSEKKFGQYASRLYAILEEEPKATLKDLGDAIDYTVRKIGIDHVGISSDFNEGGGVKGWNNVSEIRNVTAELISRGYSEADIAKLWGGNFLRVWDQVQKAAKPALISHQGTSKP
;
A
#
# COMPACT_ATOMS: atom_id res chain seq x y z
N MET A 1 13.69 20.82 -76.52
CA MET A 1 13.88 21.40 -75.17
C MET A 1 13.08 20.60 -74.15
N THR A 2 13.69 19.60 -73.52
CA THR A 2 13.09 18.84 -72.41
C THR A 2 13.27 19.64 -71.12
N LYS A 3 12.16 20.12 -70.53
CA LYS A 3 12.18 20.82 -69.23
C LYS A 3 12.64 19.82 -68.13
N PRO A 4 13.60 20.20 -67.26
CA PRO A 4 14.10 19.28 -66.24
C PRO A 4 13.04 19.11 -65.15
N ARG A 5 12.49 17.90 -65.04
CA ARG A 5 11.53 17.48 -64.00
C ARG A 5 12.14 17.38 -62.58
N SER A 6 13.42 17.72 -62.37
CA SER A 6 14.14 17.43 -61.12
C SER A 6 13.94 18.44 -59.99
N LYS A 7 13.55 19.70 -60.26
CA LYS A 7 13.46 20.70 -59.19
C LYS A 7 12.28 20.46 -58.23
N LYS A 8 11.10 20.04 -58.72
CA LYS A 8 9.91 19.82 -57.87
C LYS A 8 10.06 18.61 -56.92
N ALA A 9 10.75 17.57 -57.34
CA ALA A 9 11.04 16.41 -56.49
C ALA A 9 11.97 16.77 -55.32
N LEU A 10 12.90 17.70 -55.53
CA LEU A 10 13.81 18.18 -54.48
C LEU A 10 13.09 19.08 -53.45
N TYR A 11 12.22 19.99 -53.91
CA TYR A 11 11.51 20.94 -53.05
C TYR A 11 10.42 20.30 -52.18
N ILE A 12 9.89 19.13 -52.55
CA ILE A 12 8.84 18.42 -51.79
C ILE A 12 9.42 17.17 -51.11
N GLY A 13 10.32 16.45 -51.77
CA GLY A 13 10.91 15.23 -51.24
C GLY A 13 11.88 15.45 -50.09
N LEU A 14 12.68 16.53 -50.13
CA LEU A 14 13.65 16.83 -49.06
C LEU A 14 12.97 17.26 -47.76
N PRO A 15 11.97 18.17 -47.75
CA PRO A 15 11.21 18.48 -46.53
C PRO A 15 10.44 17.29 -45.97
N LEU A 16 9.86 16.44 -46.84
CA LEU A 16 9.13 15.25 -46.41
C LEU A 16 10.06 14.20 -45.79
N ALA A 17 11.23 13.96 -46.39
CA ALA A 17 12.24 13.06 -45.83
C ALA A 17 12.81 13.57 -44.49
N LEU A 18 13.01 14.88 -44.36
CA LEU A 18 13.39 15.51 -43.09
C LEU A 18 12.29 15.40 -42.03
N ALA A 19 11.01 15.59 -42.40
CA ALA A 19 9.89 15.42 -41.49
C ALA A 19 9.72 13.98 -41.01
N ILE A 20 9.90 12.99 -41.90
CA ILE A 20 9.87 11.57 -41.53
C ILE A 20 11.07 11.21 -40.63
N SER A 21 12.26 11.70 -40.95
CA SER A 21 13.47 11.44 -40.15
C SER A 21 13.40 12.11 -38.78
N ALA A 22 12.86 13.33 -38.71
CA ALA A 22 12.60 14.03 -37.45
C ALA A 22 11.49 13.34 -36.65
N GLY A 23 10.43 12.84 -37.30
CA GLY A 23 9.38 12.05 -36.67
C GLY A 23 9.89 10.71 -36.12
N ALA A 24 10.74 10.01 -36.87
CA ALA A 24 11.39 8.78 -36.43
C ALA A 24 12.40 9.04 -35.31
N GLY A 25 13.21 10.10 -35.40
CA GLY A 25 14.13 10.52 -34.36
C GLY A 25 13.40 10.95 -33.08
N PHE A 26 12.29 11.68 -33.22
CA PHE A 26 11.40 12.03 -32.12
C PHE A 26 10.74 10.78 -31.53
N ALA A 27 10.29 9.83 -32.35
CA ALA A 27 9.72 8.57 -31.85
C ALA A 27 10.77 7.75 -31.10
N VAL A 28 12.00 7.62 -31.61
CA VAL A 28 13.09 6.93 -30.92
C VAL A 28 13.47 7.65 -29.63
N TRP A 29 13.50 8.98 -29.61
CA TRP A 29 13.74 9.75 -28.40
C TRP A 29 12.59 9.64 -27.40
N TYR A 30 11.34 9.75 -27.86
CA TYR A 30 10.14 9.72 -27.04
C TYR A 30 9.87 8.34 -26.45
N TYR A 31 9.97 7.28 -27.26
CA TYR A 31 9.73 5.90 -26.82
C TYR A 31 10.99 5.21 -26.27
N GLY A 32 12.19 5.66 -26.63
CA GLY A 32 13.45 5.01 -26.23
C GLY A 32 14.24 5.74 -25.13
N PHE A 33 14.05 7.05 -24.94
CA PHE A 33 14.90 7.86 -24.04
C PHE A 33 14.13 8.77 -23.08
N LYS A 34 12.95 9.27 -23.42
CA LYS A 34 12.21 10.26 -22.61
C LYS A 34 11.79 9.71 -21.24
N ASP A 35 11.39 8.45 -21.19
CA ASP A 35 10.96 7.76 -19.97
C ASP A 35 11.97 6.67 -19.52
N ASN A 36 13.15 6.61 -20.13
CA ASN A 36 14.13 5.61 -19.74
C ASN A 36 14.74 5.99 -18.37
N LEU A 37 14.33 5.27 -17.33
CA LEU A 37 14.82 5.40 -15.95
C LEU A 37 16.29 4.99 -15.76
N GLY A 38 17.03 4.76 -16.85
CA GLY A 38 18.42 4.35 -16.87
C GLY A 38 18.61 2.85 -17.12
N TYR A 39 17.54 2.10 -17.42
CA TYR A 39 17.62 0.66 -17.69
C TYR A 39 17.91 0.39 -19.17
N PRO A 40 18.73 -0.63 -19.50
CA PRO A 40 18.93 -1.05 -20.88
C PRO A 40 17.60 -1.51 -21.51
N ILE A 41 17.40 -1.21 -22.80
CA ILE A 41 16.19 -1.61 -23.56
C ILE A 41 15.91 -3.12 -23.43
N LYS A 42 16.97 -3.95 -23.43
CA LYS A 42 16.85 -5.40 -23.26
C LYS A 42 16.23 -5.79 -21.91
N VAL A 43 16.57 -5.08 -20.83
CA VAL A 43 16.03 -5.32 -19.49
C VAL A 43 14.56 -4.93 -19.44
N MET A 44 14.21 -3.75 -19.97
CA MET A 44 12.81 -3.32 -20.05
C MET A 44 11.96 -4.30 -20.87
N LYS A 45 12.47 -4.74 -22.02
CA LYS A 45 11.79 -5.75 -22.84
C LYS A 45 11.58 -7.06 -22.09
N GLN A 46 12.58 -7.53 -21.35
CA GLN A 46 12.45 -8.73 -20.53
C GLN A 46 11.41 -8.55 -19.41
N ALA A 47 11.37 -7.38 -18.77
CA ALA A 47 10.36 -7.05 -17.77
C ALA A 47 8.94 -7.08 -18.38
N ASP A 48 8.77 -6.51 -19.57
CA ASP A 48 7.50 -6.54 -20.32
C ASP A 48 7.09 -7.99 -20.64
N GLU A 49 7.97 -8.77 -21.25
CA GLU A 49 7.71 -10.19 -21.62
C GLU A 49 7.39 -11.06 -20.40
N LEU A 50 7.94 -10.74 -19.22
CA LEU A 50 7.63 -11.46 -17.99
C LEU A 50 6.22 -11.12 -17.47
N HIS A 51 5.84 -9.85 -17.50
CA HIS A 51 4.52 -9.36 -17.06
C HIS A 51 3.36 -9.77 -17.99
N GLU A 52 3.63 -10.12 -19.24
CA GLU A 52 2.62 -10.72 -20.13
C GLU A 52 2.12 -12.09 -19.66
N ARG A 53 2.89 -12.80 -18.82
CA ARG A 53 2.62 -14.19 -18.43
C ARG A 53 2.64 -14.47 -16.93
N MET A 54 3.26 -13.62 -16.12
CA MET A 54 3.32 -13.81 -14.67
C MET A 54 2.17 -13.12 -13.95
N LEU A 55 1.81 -13.67 -12.80
CA LEU A 55 0.92 -13.00 -11.86
C LEU A 55 1.66 -11.86 -11.16
N SER A 56 0.99 -10.73 -11.02
CA SER A 56 1.44 -9.56 -10.27
C SER A 56 0.36 -9.07 -9.32
N PHE A 57 0.73 -8.91 -8.05
CA PHE A 57 -0.15 -8.58 -6.94
C PHE A 57 0.49 -7.48 -6.10
N ASP A 58 -0.29 -6.43 -5.87
CA ASP A 58 0.02 -5.41 -4.87
C ASP A 58 -0.83 -5.65 -3.62
N SER A 59 -0.21 -5.80 -2.46
CA SER A 59 -0.93 -6.10 -1.22
C SER A 59 -1.46 -4.88 -0.46
N HIS A 60 -1.27 -3.66 -0.98
CA HIS A 60 -1.86 -2.48 -0.37
C HIS A 60 -2.08 -1.34 -1.37
N ILE A 61 -3.35 -1.15 -1.80
CA ILE A 61 -3.81 0.05 -2.50
C ILE A 61 -5.03 0.61 -1.77
N SER A 62 -4.94 1.88 -1.39
CA SER A 62 -6.05 2.59 -0.75
C SER A 62 -7.08 3.06 -1.78
N LEU A 63 -8.35 2.96 -1.42
CA LEU A 63 -9.45 3.52 -2.22
C LEU A 63 -9.85 4.88 -1.66
N MET A 64 -9.75 5.90 -2.52
CA MET A 64 -10.31 7.22 -2.22
C MET A 64 -11.85 7.11 -2.12
N GLN A 65 -12.45 7.80 -1.15
CA GLN A 65 -13.90 7.73 -0.91
C GLN A 65 -14.77 8.20 -2.09
N ASN A 66 -14.19 8.96 -3.02
CA ASN A 66 -14.84 9.45 -4.24
C ASN A 66 -14.46 8.64 -5.50
N PHE A 67 -13.76 7.51 -5.37
CA PHE A 67 -13.43 6.67 -6.51
C PHE A 67 -14.69 6.09 -7.18
N GLY A 68 -14.72 6.03 -8.51
CA GLY A 68 -15.89 5.67 -9.30
C GLY A 68 -16.89 6.81 -9.54
N THR A 69 -16.65 8.01 -9.00
CA THR A 69 -17.48 9.20 -9.26
C THR A 69 -16.93 10.04 -10.43
N ARG A 70 -17.69 11.04 -10.89
CA ARG A 70 -17.29 11.92 -12.00
C ARG A 70 -15.92 12.57 -11.74
N GLY A 71 -14.96 12.36 -12.63
CA GLY A 71 -13.60 12.88 -12.54
C GLY A 71 -12.61 11.92 -11.87
N ASN A 72 -13.08 10.85 -11.24
CA ASN A 72 -12.31 9.77 -10.62
C ASN A 72 -12.89 8.40 -10.99
N GLU A 73 -13.32 8.24 -12.25
CA GLU A 73 -13.91 7.00 -12.75
C GLU A 73 -12.91 5.84 -12.71
N ALA A 74 -13.41 4.62 -12.44
CA ALA A 74 -12.56 3.44 -12.30
C ALA A 74 -11.98 2.93 -13.62
N ASP A 75 -12.62 3.23 -14.75
CA ASP A 75 -12.30 2.74 -16.09
C ASP A 75 -11.63 3.79 -17.00
N LYS A 76 -11.19 4.91 -16.43
CA LYS A 76 -10.49 5.98 -17.16
C LYS A 76 -9.10 6.20 -16.61
N ASP A 77 -8.20 6.69 -17.47
CA ASP A 77 -6.85 7.11 -17.09
C ASP A 77 -6.90 8.40 -16.24
N GLY A 78 -7.22 8.23 -14.95
CA GLY A 78 -7.50 9.32 -14.01
C GLY A 78 -6.23 9.97 -13.45
N LYS A 79 -6.39 10.89 -12.50
CA LYS A 79 -5.24 11.52 -11.82
C LYS A 79 -4.67 10.69 -10.66
N GLY A 80 -5.43 9.72 -10.17
CA GLY A 80 -5.02 8.83 -9.09
C GLY A 80 -3.93 7.83 -9.50
N GLN A 81 -3.47 7.06 -8.53
CA GLN A 81 -2.40 6.08 -8.74
C GLN A 81 -2.93 4.69 -9.16
N PHE A 82 -4.25 4.50 -9.13
CA PHE A 82 -4.94 3.29 -9.55
C PHE A 82 -6.20 3.62 -10.37
N ASP A 83 -6.34 2.94 -11.50
CA ASP A 83 -7.57 2.76 -12.29
C ASP A 83 -7.36 1.54 -13.20
N LEU A 84 -8.43 1.03 -13.82
CA LEU A 84 -8.39 -0.18 -14.65
C LEU A 84 -7.54 0.04 -15.93
N VAL A 85 -7.46 1.27 -16.45
CA VAL A 85 -6.63 1.58 -17.64
C VAL A 85 -5.15 1.45 -17.29
N LYS A 86 -4.72 2.03 -16.17
CA LYS A 86 -3.35 1.94 -15.68
C LYS A 86 -3.00 0.51 -15.27
N ALA A 87 -3.91 -0.20 -14.57
CA ALA A 87 -3.69 -1.59 -14.17
C ALA A 87 -3.45 -2.48 -15.39
N ASN A 88 -4.27 -2.33 -16.44
CA ASN A 88 -4.09 -3.05 -17.70
C ASN A 88 -2.78 -2.67 -18.41
N ARG A 89 -2.44 -1.38 -18.49
CA ARG A 89 -1.17 -0.89 -19.08
C ARG A 89 0.05 -1.42 -18.34
N GLY A 90 -0.05 -1.60 -17.03
CA GLY A 90 1.01 -2.15 -16.19
C GLY A 90 1.07 -3.67 -16.19
N HIS A 91 0.03 -4.35 -16.69
CA HIS A 91 -0.22 -5.79 -16.50
C HIS A 91 -0.32 -6.18 -15.01
N LEU A 92 -0.88 -5.30 -14.17
CA LEU A 92 -1.18 -5.63 -12.78
C LEU A 92 -2.34 -6.62 -12.73
N SER A 93 -2.10 -7.85 -12.28
CA SER A 93 -3.12 -8.91 -12.27
C SER A 93 -4.19 -8.66 -11.21
N GLY A 94 -3.82 -8.09 -10.08
CA GLY A 94 -4.75 -7.78 -9.00
C GLY A 94 -4.09 -6.99 -7.88
N ALA A 95 -4.90 -6.51 -6.94
CA ALA A 95 -4.41 -5.86 -5.74
C ALA A 95 -5.35 -6.08 -4.55
N ALA A 96 -4.79 -5.94 -3.36
CA ALA A 96 -5.58 -5.75 -2.16
C ALA A 96 -6.15 -4.32 -2.16
N LEU A 97 -7.46 -4.21 -2.39
CA LEU A 97 -8.17 -2.95 -2.26
C LEU A 97 -8.72 -2.86 -0.84
N THR A 98 -8.16 -1.93 -0.06
CA THR A 98 -8.33 -1.91 1.40
C THR A 98 -9.64 -1.23 1.81
N ILE A 99 -10.50 -1.97 2.50
CA ILE A 99 -11.57 -1.42 3.34
C ILE A 99 -10.92 -0.74 4.54
N PHE A 100 -11.14 0.56 4.67
CA PHE A 100 -10.47 1.36 5.68
C PHE A 100 -11.45 2.36 6.29
N GLY A 101 -11.25 2.62 7.58
CA GLY A 101 -11.93 3.66 8.33
C GLY A 101 -11.03 4.09 9.48
N TRP A 102 -11.01 5.39 9.77
CA TRP A 102 -10.23 5.95 10.86
C TRP A 102 -10.91 7.23 11.37
N PRO A 103 -10.52 7.73 12.56
CA PRO A 103 -11.05 9.00 13.06
C PRO A 103 -10.48 10.15 12.22
N GLU A 104 -11.12 10.44 11.08
CA GLU A 104 -10.70 11.45 10.11
C GLU A 104 -10.75 12.85 10.72
N LEU A 105 -9.60 13.50 10.78
CA LEU A 105 -9.45 14.79 11.45
C LEU A 105 -9.70 15.96 10.52
N TRP A 106 -9.47 15.77 9.22
CA TRP A 106 -9.40 16.85 8.26
C TRP A 106 -10.75 17.17 7.59
N ASN A 107 -11.82 16.50 8.02
CA ASN A 107 -13.15 16.69 7.45
C ASN A 107 -13.90 17.84 8.12
N GLY A 108 -14.57 18.68 7.33
CA GLY A 108 -15.44 19.74 7.82
C GLY A 108 -14.78 21.12 8.00
N ALA A 109 -15.61 22.10 8.34
CA ALA A 109 -15.15 23.48 8.55
C ALA A 109 -14.39 23.61 9.88
N ASN A 110 -13.27 24.35 9.85
CA ASN A 110 -12.38 24.54 11.00
C ASN A 110 -11.63 23.28 11.47
N ALA A 111 -11.48 22.28 10.58
CA ALA A 111 -10.57 21.16 10.79
C ALA A 111 -9.14 21.65 11.16
N PRO A 112 -8.38 20.87 11.94
CA PRO A 112 -8.67 19.50 12.37
C PRO A 112 -9.59 19.39 13.59
N HIS A 113 -10.28 18.26 13.75
CA HIS A 113 -11.16 17.99 14.90
C HIS A 113 -10.68 16.80 15.72
N ARG A 114 -10.72 16.90 17.05
CA ARG A 114 -10.39 15.78 17.94
C ARG A 114 -11.46 14.69 17.85
N PRO A 115 -11.06 13.40 17.94
CA PRO A 115 -12.02 12.31 17.89
C PRO A 115 -13.06 12.41 19.03
N THR A 116 -14.32 12.17 18.69
CA THR A 116 -15.42 11.99 19.65
C THR A 116 -16.04 10.61 19.47
N ALA A 117 -16.97 10.20 20.35
CA ALA A 117 -17.65 8.91 20.19
C ALA A 117 -18.33 8.73 18.81
N GLY A 118 -18.80 9.83 18.19
CA GLY A 118 -19.41 9.79 16.86
C GLY A 118 -18.44 9.48 15.71
N PHE A 119 -17.12 9.59 15.93
CA PHE A 119 -16.12 9.29 14.91
C PHE A 119 -16.03 7.80 14.59
N VAL A 120 -16.45 6.93 15.52
CA VAL A 120 -16.54 5.48 15.25
C VAL A 120 -17.58 5.21 14.16
N GLU A 121 -18.75 5.84 14.22
CA GLU A 121 -19.78 5.68 13.17
C GLU A 121 -19.33 6.28 11.83
N GLU A 122 -18.65 7.43 11.85
CA GLU A 122 -18.09 8.01 10.62
C GLU A 122 -17.02 7.08 10.01
N ALA A 123 -16.17 6.47 10.84
CA ALA A 123 -15.19 5.51 10.40
C ALA A 123 -15.83 4.22 9.84
N ARG A 124 -17.01 3.80 10.35
CA ARG A 124 -17.79 2.71 9.73
C ARG A 124 -18.38 3.13 8.38
N ASN A 125 -18.90 4.35 8.28
CA ASN A 125 -19.41 4.89 7.01
C ASN A 125 -18.31 4.89 5.93
N GLN A 126 -17.09 5.28 6.30
CA GLN A 126 -15.92 5.19 5.44
C GLN A 126 -15.63 3.76 4.93
N GLN A 127 -15.80 2.73 5.78
CA GLN A 127 -15.67 1.32 5.37
C GLN A 127 -16.78 0.92 4.37
N GLU A 128 -18.02 1.29 4.66
CA GLU A 128 -19.17 1.00 3.79
C GLU A 128 -19.07 1.67 2.42
N ILE A 129 -18.58 2.90 2.36
CA ILE A 129 -18.31 3.60 1.08
C ILE A 129 -17.32 2.79 0.25
N ARG A 130 -16.19 2.37 0.83
CA ARG A 130 -15.17 1.58 0.12
C ARG A 130 -15.68 0.23 -0.33
N TYR A 131 -16.52 -0.43 0.47
CA TYR A 131 -17.16 -1.68 0.09
C TYR A 131 -18.14 -1.49 -1.09
N LYS A 132 -18.93 -0.41 -1.08
CA LYS A 132 -19.83 -0.05 -2.19
C LYS A 132 -19.06 0.27 -3.46
N ILE A 133 -17.89 0.90 -3.36
CA ILE A 133 -17.00 1.13 -4.50
C ILE A 133 -16.54 -0.19 -5.09
N ILE A 134 -15.98 -1.10 -4.29
CA ILE A 134 -15.48 -2.41 -4.75
C ILE A 134 -16.60 -3.22 -5.41
N SER A 135 -17.73 -3.37 -4.73
CA SER A 135 -18.88 -4.11 -5.26
C SER A 135 -19.50 -3.45 -6.49
N GLY A 136 -19.49 -2.11 -6.56
CA GLY A 136 -19.89 -1.33 -7.73
C GLY A 136 -18.98 -1.58 -8.94
N MET A 137 -17.65 -1.63 -8.75
CA MET A 137 -16.72 -1.95 -9.85
C MET A 137 -17.03 -3.30 -10.48
N VAL A 138 -17.29 -4.34 -9.66
CA VAL A 138 -17.63 -5.69 -10.16
C VAL A 138 -18.97 -5.70 -10.90
N ARG A 139 -19.96 -4.95 -10.40
CA ARG A 139 -21.27 -4.82 -11.04
C ARG A 139 -21.18 -4.10 -12.39
N ASP A 140 -20.42 -3.01 -12.46
CA ASP A 140 -20.40 -2.10 -13.61
C ASP A 140 -19.41 -2.56 -14.69
N PHE A 141 -18.36 -3.29 -14.31
CA PHE A 141 -17.31 -3.79 -15.21
C PHE A 141 -17.07 -5.31 -15.10
N PRO A 142 -18.10 -6.17 -15.21
CA PRO A 142 -17.98 -7.61 -14.92
C PRO A 142 -17.03 -8.38 -15.85
N ASN A 143 -16.72 -7.79 -17.01
CA ASN A 143 -15.76 -8.35 -17.98
C ASN A 143 -14.32 -7.88 -17.72
N GLN A 144 -14.09 -6.92 -16.83
CA GLN A 144 -12.77 -6.35 -16.54
C GLN A 144 -12.31 -6.63 -15.09
N VAL A 145 -13.24 -6.82 -14.15
CA VAL A 145 -12.91 -6.93 -12.73
C VAL A 145 -13.82 -7.91 -12.00
N ALA A 146 -13.24 -8.62 -11.03
CA ALA A 146 -13.98 -9.47 -10.11
C ALA A 146 -13.22 -9.61 -8.78
N ILE A 147 -13.93 -10.02 -7.72
CA ILE A 147 -13.32 -10.30 -6.41
C ILE A 147 -12.78 -11.73 -6.41
N ALA A 148 -11.53 -11.89 -5.95
CA ALA A 148 -10.93 -13.17 -5.67
C ALA A 148 -11.14 -13.53 -4.19
N TYR A 149 -11.87 -14.62 -3.92
CA TYR A 149 -12.11 -15.10 -2.56
C TYR A 149 -11.13 -16.20 -2.14
N THR A 150 -10.41 -16.77 -3.09
CA THR A 150 -9.39 -17.81 -2.91
C THR A 150 -8.18 -17.54 -3.83
N PRO A 151 -7.01 -18.12 -3.55
CA PRO A 151 -5.87 -18.08 -4.47
C PRO A 151 -6.20 -18.62 -5.86
N ASP A 152 -7.09 -19.62 -5.96
CA ASP A 152 -7.52 -20.20 -7.24
C ASP A 152 -8.42 -19.25 -8.02
N ASP A 153 -9.27 -18.48 -7.35
CA ASP A 153 -10.00 -17.38 -8.00
C ASP A 153 -9.03 -16.35 -8.58
N PHE A 154 -7.98 -15.98 -7.82
CA PHE A 154 -6.99 -15.01 -8.30
C PHE A 154 -6.30 -15.50 -9.58
N ARG A 155 -5.85 -16.77 -9.60
CA ARG A 155 -5.24 -17.40 -10.78
C ARG A 155 -6.21 -17.48 -11.95
N ARG A 156 -7.46 -17.89 -11.70
CA ARG A 156 -8.51 -17.97 -12.72
C ARG A 156 -8.79 -16.60 -13.33
N LEU A 157 -8.97 -15.57 -12.51
CA LEU A 157 -9.27 -14.21 -12.95
C LEU A 157 -8.14 -13.60 -13.79
N HIS A 158 -6.89 -13.83 -13.40
CA HIS A 158 -5.75 -13.47 -14.25
C HIS A 158 -5.80 -14.17 -15.62
N GLY A 159 -6.08 -15.47 -15.65
CA GLY A 159 -6.25 -16.22 -16.91
C GLY A 159 -7.44 -15.76 -17.76
N GLU A 160 -8.47 -15.19 -17.14
CA GLU A 160 -9.61 -14.55 -17.80
C GLU A 160 -9.31 -13.10 -18.27
N GLY A 161 -8.13 -12.55 -17.96
CA GLY A 161 -7.79 -11.16 -18.27
C GLY A 161 -8.52 -10.13 -17.42
N LYS A 162 -9.02 -10.52 -16.23
CA LYS A 162 -9.72 -9.64 -15.29
C LYS A 162 -8.78 -9.20 -14.16
N PHE A 163 -8.91 -7.96 -13.75
CA PHE A 163 -8.30 -7.47 -12.52
C PHE A 163 -8.92 -8.19 -11.31
N ALA A 164 -8.09 -8.87 -10.53
CA ALA A 164 -8.51 -9.60 -9.34
C ALA A 164 -8.46 -8.69 -8.11
N ILE A 165 -9.63 -8.29 -7.61
CA ILE A 165 -9.73 -7.58 -6.33
C ILE A 165 -9.58 -8.59 -5.20
N PHE A 166 -8.56 -8.41 -4.38
CA PHE A 166 -8.48 -9.03 -3.06
C PHE A 166 -9.02 -8.01 -2.04
N ILE A 167 -9.99 -8.39 -1.19
CA ILE A 167 -10.52 -7.45 -0.18
C ILE A 167 -9.71 -7.61 1.11
N SER A 168 -8.90 -6.60 1.42
CA SER A 168 -8.27 -6.40 2.72
C SER A 168 -9.11 -5.45 3.57
N MET A 169 -8.91 -5.48 4.88
CA MET A 169 -9.41 -4.46 5.80
C MET A 169 -8.27 -4.02 6.72
N LEU A 170 -8.15 -2.72 6.95
CA LEU A 170 -7.14 -2.13 7.82
C LEU A 170 -7.81 -1.25 8.88
N ASN A 171 -7.29 -1.33 10.11
CA ASN A 171 -7.72 -0.62 11.31
C ASN A 171 -8.94 -1.25 12.01
N ALA A 172 -8.77 -1.59 13.29
CA ALA A 172 -9.83 -2.12 14.15
C ALA A 172 -10.73 -1.03 14.75
N TYR A 173 -10.31 0.24 14.74
CA TYR A 173 -11.07 1.36 15.31
C TYR A 173 -12.56 1.40 14.93
N PRO A 174 -12.96 1.20 13.65
CA PRO A 174 -14.39 1.23 13.28
C PRO A 174 -15.21 0.08 13.90
N LEU A 175 -14.57 -1.01 14.34
CA LEU A 175 -15.27 -2.18 14.88
C LEU A 175 -15.72 -1.98 16.33
N GLY A 176 -15.26 -0.92 17.01
CA GLY A 176 -15.56 -0.69 18.42
C GLY A 176 -15.17 -1.91 19.26
N HIS A 177 -16.14 -2.49 19.98
CA HIS A 177 -15.90 -3.66 20.85
C HIS A 177 -16.59 -4.94 20.35
N ASP A 178 -17.11 -4.95 19.12
CA ASP A 178 -17.87 -6.09 18.59
C ASP A 178 -17.01 -6.99 17.70
N LEU A 179 -16.58 -8.12 18.28
CA LEU A 179 -15.78 -9.12 17.60
C LEU A 179 -16.52 -9.76 16.40
N ASN A 180 -17.86 -9.81 16.44
CA ASN A 180 -18.67 -10.46 15.40
C ASN A 180 -18.61 -9.69 14.06
N LEU A 181 -18.14 -8.45 14.05
CA LEU A 181 -17.94 -7.71 12.81
C LEU A 181 -16.85 -8.34 11.95
N LEU A 182 -15.88 -9.07 12.52
CA LEU A 182 -14.90 -9.84 11.73
C LEU A 182 -15.58 -10.90 10.87
N ASP A 183 -16.55 -11.61 11.43
CA ASP A 183 -17.36 -12.60 10.72
C ASP A 183 -18.14 -11.96 9.57
N LEU A 184 -18.81 -10.85 9.87
CA LEU A 184 -19.62 -10.12 8.91
C LEU A 184 -18.79 -9.62 7.72
N TRP A 185 -17.62 -9.03 8.00
CA TRP A 185 -16.71 -8.59 6.94
C TRP A 185 -16.10 -9.76 6.16
N THR A 186 -15.82 -10.89 6.82
CA THR A 186 -15.33 -12.10 6.15
C THR A 186 -16.38 -12.69 5.21
N ALA A 187 -17.64 -12.74 5.65
CA ALA A 187 -18.77 -13.18 4.84
C ALA A 187 -18.99 -12.28 3.61
N ARG A 188 -18.64 -10.99 3.73
CA ARG A 188 -18.64 -10.00 2.65
C ARG A 188 -17.40 -10.04 1.76
N GLY A 189 -16.45 -10.94 2.03
CA GLY A 189 -15.30 -11.17 1.14
C GLY A 189 -13.95 -10.71 1.67
N MET A 190 -13.87 -10.13 2.88
CA MET A 190 -12.58 -9.79 3.49
C MET A 190 -11.72 -11.05 3.66
N ARG A 191 -10.45 -10.99 3.25
CA ARG A 191 -9.49 -12.10 3.34
C ARG A 191 -8.16 -11.74 4.03
N MET A 192 -7.94 -10.47 4.35
CA MET A 192 -6.85 -10.01 5.21
C MET A 192 -7.35 -8.90 6.14
N PHE A 193 -6.90 -8.91 7.40
CA PHE A 193 -7.24 -7.91 8.39
C PHE A 193 -5.99 -7.40 9.11
N GLY A 194 -5.76 -6.10 9.06
CA GLY A 194 -4.73 -5.41 9.84
C GLY A 194 -5.34 -4.66 11.01
N PHE A 195 -4.78 -4.89 12.21
CA PHE A 195 -5.33 -4.34 13.46
C PHE A 195 -5.21 -2.83 13.57
N SER A 196 -4.14 -2.26 13.02
CA SER A 196 -3.72 -0.90 13.35
C SER A 196 -3.62 0.00 12.13
N TYR A 197 -3.69 1.31 12.39
CA TYR A 197 -3.26 2.38 11.51
C TYR A 197 -2.43 3.37 12.35
N ILE A 198 -2.29 4.63 11.95
CA ILE A 198 -1.88 5.71 12.85
C ILE A 198 -2.91 5.82 13.99
N GLY A 199 -2.40 5.95 15.21
CA GLY A 199 -3.19 6.01 16.44
C GLY A 199 -3.50 4.64 17.03
N ASN A 200 -3.53 4.56 18.35
CA ASN A 200 -3.95 3.35 19.05
C ASN A 200 -5.45 3.12 18.86
N ASN A 201 -5.89 1.88 19.08
CA ASN A 201 -7.30 1.54 19.19
C ASN A 201 -7.50 0.51 20.31
N ASP A 202 -8.75 0.22 20.65
CA ASP A 202 -9.09 -0.64 21.81
C ASP A 202 -8.64 -2.11 21.64
N TRP A 203 -8.14 -2.51 20.47
CA TRP A 203 -7.72 -3.87 20.16
C TRP A 203 -6.19 -4.01 20.19
N ALA A 204 -5.47 -3.01 19.67
CA ALA A 204 -4.03 -3.07 19.51
C ALA A 204 -3.36 -1.69 19.56
N ASP A 205 -2.17 -1.66 20.15
CA ASP A 205 -1.27 -0.52 20.08
C ASP A 205 -0.70 -0.35 18.65
N SER A 206 -0.56 0.91 18.23
CA SER A 206 0.05 1.29 16.96
C SER A 206 1.56 1.52 17.12
N SER A 207 2.33 1.29 16.05
CA SER A 207 3.71 1.77 15.94
C SER A 207 3.80 3.31 15.92
N ARG A 208 2.67 3.99 15.68
CA ARG A 208 2.55 5.44 15.53
C ARG A 208 1.40 5.96 16.40
N PRO A 209 1.53 5.92 17.75
CA PRO A 209 0.55 6.56 18.63
C PRO A 209 0.47 8.05 18.28
N LEU A 210 -0.73 8.60 18.23
CA LEU A 210 -0.93 9.99 17.83
C LEU A 210 -1.30 10.84 19.05
N PRO A 211 -0.44 11.78 19.49
CA PRO A 211 -0.75 12.63 20.65
C PRO A 211 -2.03 13.44 20.48
N PHE A 212 -2.43 13.76 19.25
CA PHE A 212 -3.70 14.44 18.98
C PHE A 212 -4.93 13.61 19.40
N PHE A 213 -4.81 12.27 19.46
CA PHE A 213 -5.81 11.35 20.00
C PHE A 213 -5.67 11.14 21.51
N ASN A 214 -4.69 11.81 22.12
CA ASN A 214 -4.27 11.60 23.50
C ASN A 214 -3.72 10.18 23.74
N ASP A 215 -3.11 9.58 22.71
CA ASP A 215 -2.48 8.27 22.81
C ASP A 215 -1.22 8.30 23.67
N SER A 216 -0.97 7.18 24.35
CA SER A 216 0.31 6.86 24.97
C SER A 216 0.98 5.70 24.23
N PRO A 217 2.32 5.69 24.07
CA PRO A 217 3.01 4.53 23.50
C PRO A 217 2.76 3.27 24.32
N ASP A 218 2.52 2.14 23.63
CA ASP A 218 2.28 0.82 24.23
C ASP A 218 1.20 0.81 25.34
N ALA A 219 0.08 1.52 25.14
CA ALA A 219 -0.96 1.70 26.15
C ALA A 219 -1.63 0.38 26.58
N LEU A 220 -1.69 -0.61 25.69
CA LEU A 220 -2.23 -1.95 25.93
C LEU A 220 -1.14 -2.99 26.22
N ASP A 221 0.13 -2.58 26.23
CA ASP A 221 1.29 -3.48 26.20
C ASP A 221 1.24 -4.46 25.01
N GLY A 222 0.74 -4.02 23.85
CA GLY A 222 0.55 -4.83 22.65
C GLY A 222 -0.91 -4.96 22.24
N LEU A 223 -1.53 -6.10 22.54
CA LEU A 223 -2.95 -6.42 22.29
C LEU A 223 -3.75 -6.37 23.59
N SER A 224 -4.95 -5.79 23.52
CA SER A 224 -5.95 -5.98 24.58
C SER A 224 -6.47 -7.43 24.58
N ASP A 225 -7.25 -7.81 25.61
CA ASP A 225 -7.89 -9.13 25.63
C ASP A 225 -8.84 -9.34 24.45
N LEU A 226 -9.49 -8.28 23.96
CA LEU A 226 -10.29 -8.32 22.75
C LEU A 226 -9.41 -8.52 21.50
N GLY A 227 -8.26 -7.84 21.41
CA GLY A 227 -7.28 -8.05 20.34
C GLY A 227 -6.75 -9.48 20.28
N LYS A 228 -6.48 -10.10 21.44
CA LYS A 228 -6.07 -11.52 21.52
C LYS A 228 -7.18 -12.46 21.04
N GLN A 229 -8.43 -12.20 21.42
CA GLN A 229 -9.59 -12.96 20.90
C GLN A 229 -9.72 -12.82 19.38
N ALA A 230 -9.48 -11.62 18.83
CA ALA A 230 -9.48 -11.37 17.40
C ALA A 230 -8.42 -12.16 16.64
N VAL A 231 -7.21 -12.34 17.18
CA VAL A 231 -6.19 -13.22 16.55
C VAL A 231 -6.75 -14.63 16.35
N HIS A 232 -7.36 -15.21 17.38
CA HIS A 232 -7.96 -16.55 17.29
C HIS A 232 -9.14 -16.58 16.32
N ARG A 233 -10.02 -15.58 16.35
CA ARG A 233 -11.17 -15.49 15.44
C ARG A 233 -10.74 -15.39 13.98
N LEU A 234 -9.72 -14.58 13.66
CA LEU A 234 -9.17 -14.45 12.31
C LEU A 234 -8.59 -15.77 11.80
N ASN A 235 -7.87 -16.50 12.64
CA ASN A 235 -7.39 -17.84 12.29
C ASN A 235 -8.57 -18.80 12.02
N ASP A 236 -9.65 -18.75 12.81
CA ASP A 236 -10.84 -19.59 12.63
C ASP A 236 -11.57 -19.27 11.32
N LEU A 237 -11.65 -17.99 10.98
CA LEU A 237 -12.26 -17.49 9.75
C LEU A 237 -11.42 -17.73 8.49
N GLY A 238 -10.15 -18.11 8.63
CA GLY A 238 -9.24 -18.23 7.48
C GLY A 238 -8.89 -16.87 6.87
N VAL A 239 -8.77 -15.84 7.71
CA VAL A 239 -8.38 -14.48 7.31
C VAL A 239 -6.92 -14.25 7.66
N ILE A 240 -6.15 -13.72 6.71
CA ILE A 240 -4.74 -13.40 6.90
C ILE A 240 -4.63 -12.28 7.94
N ILE A 241 -3.79 -12.47 8.95
CA ILE A 241 -3.47 -11.41 9.91
C ILE A 241 -2.38 -10.53 9.31
N ASP A 242 -2.67 -9.24 9.17
CA ASP A 242 -1.71 -8.22 8.75
C ASP A 242 -1.12 -7.48 9.96
N VAL A 243 0.20 -7.46 10.05
CA VAL A 243 0.96 -6.84 11.15
C VAL A 243 1.63 -5.51 10.76
N SER A 244 1.45 -5.03 9.52
CA SER A 244 1.81 -3.65 9.21
C SER A 244 1.05 -2.68 10.12
N GLN A 245 1.68 -1.54 10.44
CA GLN A 245 1.18 -0.49 11.36
C GLN A 245 1.20 -0.82 12.86
N MET A 246 1.11 -2.09 13.25
CA MET A 246 1.07 -2.52 14.66
C MET A 246 2.34 -2.14 15.44
N SER A 247 2.24 -1.95 16.75
CA SER A 247 3.42 -1.82 17.61
C SER A 247 4.23 -3.13 17.63
N THR A 248 5.51 -3.05 17.97
CA THR A 248 6.38 -4.23 18.08
C THR A 248 5.82 -5.26 19.08
N LYS A 249 5.29 -4.83 20.23
CA LYS A 249 4.71 -5.73 21.24
C LYS A 249 3.46 -6.43 20.72
N ALA A 250 2.60 -5.70 20.00
CA ALA A 250 1.41 -6.28 19.42
C ALA A 250 1.76 -7.33 18.34
N LEU A 251 2.75 -7.03 17.48
CA LEU A 251 3.28 -8.00 16.50
C LEU A 251 3.84 -9.25 17.19
N GLU A 252 4.63 -9.09 18.25
CA GLU A 252 5.17 -10.21 19.03
C GLU A 252 4.07 -11.10 19.61
N GLN A 253 2.99 -10.51 20.11
CA GLN A 253 1.84 -11.26 20.63
C GLN A 253 1.04 -11.94 19.52
N VAL A 254 0.84 -11.31 18.37
CA VAL A 254 0.27 -11.98 17.18
C VAL A 254 1.12 -13.20 16.80
N ALA A 255 2.45 -13.08 16.82
CA ALA A 255 3.35 -14.18 16.52
C ALA A 255 3.28 -15.34 17.52
N GLN A 256 2.95 -15.06 18.79
CA GLN A 256 2.76 -16.08 19.81
C GLN A 256 1.39 -16.76 19.73
N LEU A 257 0.35 -16.01 19.34
CA LEU A 257 -1.05 -16.47 19.40
C LEU A 257 -1.55 -17.06 18.08
N SER A 258 -1.03 -16.59 16.94
CA SER A 258 -1.49 -17.03 15.63
C SER A 258 -1.01 -18.44 15.32
N ARG A 259 -1.94 -19.31 14.89
CA ARG A 259 -1.61 -20.65 14.37
C ARG A 259 -1.39 -20.67 12.84
N THR A 260 -1.61 -19.55 12.17
CA THR A 260 -1.45 -19.42 10.72
C THR A 260 -0.37 -18.39 10.39
N PRO A 261 0.21 -18.44 9.18
CA PRO A 261 1.14 -17.42 8.74
C PRO A 261 0.53 -16.02 8.80
N MET A 262 1.35 -15.03 9.15
CA MET A 262 0.98 -13.60 9.11
C MET A 262 1.69 -12.88 7.97
N VAL A 263 1.16 -11.72 7.58
CA VAL A 263 1.73 -10.87 6.54
C VAL A 263 2.03 -9.49 7.13
N ALA A 264 3.07 -8.83 6.66
CA ALA A 264 3.15 -7.37 6.73
C ALA A 264 2.83 -6.83 5.33
N SER A 265 1.63 -6.27 5.12
CA SER A 265 1.13 -5.94 3.78
C SER A 265 1.81 -4.72 3.16
N HIS A 266 2.43 -3.86 3.97
CA HIS A 266 3.15 -2.69 3.49
C HIS A 266 4.16 -2.23 4.54
N SER A 267 5.35 -2.82 4.58
CA SER A 267 6.39 -2.44 5.53
C SER A 267 7.78 -2.45 4.90
N ALA A 268 8.68 -1.59 5.38
CA ALA A 268 10.09 -1.58 4.99
C ALA A 268 10.99 -1.96 6.20
N PRO A 269 12.23 -2.41 5.97
CA PRO A 269 13.14 -2.76 7.06
C PRO A 269 13.77 -1.51 7.71
N ARG A 270 13.93 -1.53 9.04
CA ARG A 270 14.54 -0.43 9.82
C ARG A 270 15.97 -0.12 9.42
N ALA A 271 16.65 -1.07 8.78
CA ALA A 271 17.99 -0.86 8.23
C ALA A 271 18.05 0.20 7.12
N MET A 272 16.93 0.52 6.48
CA MET A 272 16.85 1.64 5.51
C MET A 272 16.59 2.96 6.25
N VAL A 273 15.56 2.97 7.08
CA VAL A 273 15.18 4.10 7.92
C VAL A 273 14.74 3.59 9.30
N ASP A 274 15.45 3.98 10.35
CA ASP A 274 15.14 3.56 11.71
C ASP A 274 13.97 4.37 12.30
N ILE A 275 12.77 3.90 12.02
CA ILE A 275 11.50 4.43 12.53
C ILE A 275 10.63 3.28 13.03
N PRO A 276 9.78 3.50 14.05
CA PRO A 276 8.90 2.47 14.60
C PRO A 276 7.98 1.80 13.57
N ARG A 277 7.63 2.54 12.50
CA ARG A 277 6.81 2.04 11.40
C ARG A 277 7.49 0.96 10.56
N ASN A 278 8.82 0.92 10.56
CA ASN A 278 9.62 -0.08 9.85
C ASN A 278 9.91 -1.29 10.76
N LEU A 279 10.21 -2.44 10.14
CA LEU A 279 10.44 -3.70 10.82
C LEU A 279 11.91 -3.89 11.19
N SER A 280 12.17 -4.21 12.45
CA SER A 280 13.47 -4.70 12.92
C SER A 280 13.74 -6.13 12.40
N ASP A 281 15.01 -6.55 12.44
CA ASP A 281 15.39 -7.92 12.08
C ASP A 281 14.64 -8.98 12.90
N LYS A 282 14.35 -8.70 14.18
CA LYS A 282 13.58 -9.59 15.05
C LYS A 282 12.15 -9.76 14.53
N GLU A 283 11.48 -8.67 14.18
CA GLU A 283 10.12 -8.69 13.62
C GLU A 283 10.09 -9.39 12.26
N LEU A 284 11.10 -9.17 11.40
CA LEU A 284 11.26 -9.91 10.15
C LEU A 284 11.34 -11.44 10.41
N GLN A 285 12.14 -11.88 11.39
CA GLN A 285 12.22 -13.30 11.73
C GLN A 285 10.90 -13.85 12.28
N LEU A 286 10.14 -13.09 13.07
CA LEU A 286 8.84 -13.54 13.57
C LEU A 286 7.85 -13.80 12.42
N ILE A 287 7.80 -12.88 11.44
CA ILE A 287 6.96 -13.05 10.25
C ILE A 287 7.42 -14.28 9.46
N LYS A 288 8.73 -14.43 9.22
CA LYS A 288 9.31 -15.61 8.56
C LYS A 288 8.94 -16.91 9.26
N ASN A 289 9.12 -16.97 10.59
CA ASN A 289 8.92 -18.17 11.40
C ASN A 289 7.45 -18.63 11.42
N SER A 290 6.51 -17.70 11.18
CA SER A 290 5.10 -18.06 10.98
C SER A 290 4.82 -18.74 9.62
N GLY A 291 5.78 -18.75 8.69
CA GLY A 291 5.59 -19.10 7.27
C GLY A 291 5.17 -17.90 6.39
N GLY A 292 5.15 -16.71 6.99
CA GLY A 292 4.57 -15.47 6.49
C GLY A 292 5.36 -14.75 5.41
N VAL A 293 4.90 -13.56 5.03
CA VAL A 293 5.51 -12.72 3.99
C VAL A 293 5.58 -11.26 4.42
N VAL A 294 6.71 -10.61 4.14
CA VAL A 294 6.88 -9.16 4.23
C VAL A 294 6.75 -8.56 2.84
N GLN A 295 5.69 -7.80 2.62
CA GLN A 295 5.45 -7.08 1.38
C GLN A 295 6.15 -5.72 1.47
N VAL A 296 7.29 -5.59 0.80
CA VAL A 296 8.15 -4.42 0.88
C VAL A 296 7.49 -3.24 0.19
N VAL A 297 7.26 -2.18 0.95
CA VAL A 297 6.48 -1.03 0.50
C VAL A 297 7.30 0.03 -0.24
N GLY A 298 6.78 0.51 -1.36
CA GLY A 298 7.29 1.66 -2.11
C GLY A 298 7.01 3.02 -1.46
N PHE A 299 7.19 3.19 -0.15
CA PHE A 299 6.93 4.46 0.56
C PHE A 299 8.23 5.25 0.78
N SER A 300 8.37 6.40 0.13
CA SER A 300 9.66 7.10 0.02
C SER A 300 10.34 7.39 1.36
N GLN A 301 9.59 7.89 2.35
CA GLN A 301 10.11 8.27 3.66
C GLN A 301 10.44 7.04 4.55
N TYR A 302 10.07 5.83 4.14
CA TYR A 302 10.43 4.59 4.84
C TYR A 302 11.65 3.90 4.21
N LEU A 303 12.00 4.28 2.99
CA LEU A 303 13.11 3.72 2.21
C LEU A 303 14.36 4.60 2.24
N ARG A 304 14.20 5.92 2.38
CA ARG A 304 15.32 6.86 2.44
C ARG A 304 15.18 7.83 3.61
N PRO A 305 16.24 8.04 4.42
CA PRO A 305 16.24 9.08 5.44
C PRO A 305 16.01 10.46 4.84
N LEU A 306 15.38 11.35 5.60
CA LEU A 306 15.17 12.75 5.21
C LEU A 306 16.51 13.45 4.98
N THR A 307 16.59 14.27 3.94
CA THR A 307 17.78 15.11 3.72
C THR A 307 18.01 16.09 4.88
N GLN A 308 19.27 16.52 5.06
CA GLN A 308 19.59 17.54 6.06
C GLN A 308 18.78 18.83 5.84
N THR A 309 18.60 19.25 4.58
CA THR A 309 17.79 20.43 4.24
C THR A 309 16.35 20.31 4.73
N THR A 310 15.71 19.15 4.58
CA THR A 310 14.35 18.92 5.11
C THR A 310 14.35 18.90 6.63
N GLN A 311 15.34 18.25 7.26
CA GLN A 311 15.46 18.24 8.72
C GLN A 311 15.67 19.66 9.30
N ASP A 312 16.45 20.52 8.64
CA ASP A 312 16.66 21.91 9.04
C ASP A 312 15.36 22.73 8.97
N LYS A 313 14.59 22.58 7.88
CA LYS A 313 13.25 23.20 7.75
C LYS A 313 12.30 22.74 8.85
N LEU A 314 12.30 21.43 9.16
CA LEU A 314 11.48 20.88 10.24
C LEU A 314 11.92 21.40 11.61
N ASN A 315 13.22 21.51 11.87
CA ASN A 315 13.74 22.07 13.12
C ASN A 315 13.38 23.54 13.30
N GLU A 316 13.40 24.34 12.23
CA GLU A 316 12.94 25.72 12.26
C GLU A 316 11.42 25.81 12.53
N LEU A 317 10.62 24.93 11.89
CA LEU A 317 9.20 24.82 12.20
C LEU A 317 8.96 24.44 13.67
N ARG A 318 9.68 23.43 14.18
CA ARG A 318 9.57 22.96 15.57
C ARG A 318 9.86 24.08 16.56
N LYS A 319 10.92 24.86 16.32
CA LYS A 319 11.26 26.04 17.12
C LYS A 319 10.13 27.06 17.17
N GLN A 320 9.43 27.32 16.06
CA GLN A 320 8.29 28.25 16.01
C GLN A 320 7.08 27.78 16.83
N PHE A 321 7.02 26.49 17.19
CA PHE A 321 5.94 25.90 17.98
C PHE A 321 6.40 25.47 19.38
N ASP A 322 7.57 25.94 19.82
CA ASP A 322 8.18 25.66 21.13
C ASP A 322 8.52 24.17 21.34
N LEU A 323 8.82 23.45 20.25
CA LEU A 323 9.30 22.08 20.30
C LEU A 323 10.84 22.04 20.23
N PRO A 324 11.50 21.10 20.93
CA PRO A 324 12.95 20.91 20.80
C PRO A 324 13.30 20.45 19.38
N PRO A 325 14.57 20.55 18.94
CA PRO A 325 15.03 19.95 17.69
C PRO A 325 14.65 18.47 17.60
N LEU A 326 14.50 17.96 16.37
CA LEU A 326 14.12 16.58 16.08
C LEU A 326 15.01 15.60 16.85
N PRO A 327 14.46 14.77 17.75
CA PRO A 327 15.24 13.76 18.45
C PRO A 327 15.55 12.55 17.56
N ASN A 328 14.71 12.30 16.55
CA ASN A 328 14.82 11.22 15.57
C ASN A 328 13.79 11.43 14.45
N LEU A 329 13.79 10.54 13.44
CA LEU A 329 12.88 10.63 12.29
C LEU A 329 11.43 10.27 12.63
N SER A 330 11.14 9.56 13.72
CA SER A 330 9.74 9.25 14.09
C SER A 330 8.93 10.50 14.40
N MET A 331 9.59 11.54 14.93
CA MET A 331 9.01 12.87 15.19
C MET A 331 9.09 13.81 13.98
N ALA A 332 9.74 13.37 12.90
CA ALA A 332 9.89 14.14 11.66
C ALA A 332 8.79 13.82 10.64
N LEU A 333 8.32 12.56 10.62
CA LEU A 333 7.38 12.05 9.63
C LEU A 333 5.90 12.19 10.02
N MET A 334 5.63 12.57 11.27
CA MET A 334 4.29 12.86 11.79
C MET A 334 4.38 13.77 13.02
N PRO A 335 3.30 14.48 13.39
CA PRO A 335 3.25 15.30 14.61
C PRO A 335 3.14 14.42 15.88
N GLY A 336 4.26 13.77 16.25
CA GLY A 336 4.32 12.74 17.28
C GLY A 336 4.75 13.19 18.68
N ASP A 337 5.13 14.45 18.89
CA ASP A 337 5.58 14.93 20.20
C ASP A 337 4.46 14.87 21.26
N PRO A 338 4.65 14.24 22.43
CA PRO A 338 3.60 14.06 23.43
C PRO A 338 2.90 15.35 23.88
N VAL A 339 3.64 16.47 23.92
CA VAL A 339 3.09 17.80 24.31
C VAL A 339 1.98 18.28 23.38
N ILE A 340 1.90 17.76 22.14
CA ILE A 340 0.85 18.07 21.17
C ILE A 340 -0.53 17.64 21.69
N ALA A 341 -0.61 16.66 22.60
CA ALA A 341 -1.87 16.27 23.24
C ALA A 341 -2.56 17.45 23.95
N ALA A 342 -1.79 18.41 24.48
CA ALA A 342 -2.31 19.60 25.16
C ALA A 342 -2.60 20.79 24.23
N TRP A 343 -2.28 20.69 22.93
CA TRP A 343 -2.47 21.80 22.00
C TRP A 343 -3.94 22.02 21.63
N SER A 344 -4.31 23.25 21.28
CA SER A 344 -5.60 23.48 20.63
C SER A 344 -5.61 22.86 19.23
N GLU A 345 -6.81 22.51 18.75
CA GLU A 345 -7.02 22.01 17.37
C GLU A 345 -6.41 22.94 16.32
N LYS A 346 -6.59 24.26 16.49
CA LYS A 346 -5.99 25.28 15.63
C LYS A 346 -4.47 25.23 15.63
N LYS A 347 -3.83 25.13 16.80
CA LYS A 347 -2.35 25.06 16.89
C LYS A 347 -1.83 23.78 16.24
N PHE A 348 -2.49 22.64 16.49
CA PHE A 348 -2.16 21.37 15.85
C PHE A 348 -2.31 21.45 14.32
N GLY A 349 -3.43 21.97 13.81
CA GLY A 349 -3.66 22.12 12.37
C GLY A 349 -2.59 22.95 11.69
N GLN A 350 -2.23 24.10 12.27
CA GLN A 350 -1.17 24.95 11.74
C GLN A 350 0.19 24.25 11.69
N TYR A 351 0.54 23.49 12.72
CA TYR A 351 1.79 22.72 12.75
C TYR A 351 1.77 21.57 11.75
N ALA A 352 0.75 20.71 11.82
CA ALA A 352 0.65 19.51 11.00
C ALA A 352 0.60 19.83 9.50
N SER A 353 -0.18 20.82 9.08
CA SER A 353 -0.23 21.24 7.67
C SER A 353 1.13 21.75 7.16
N ARG A 354 1.87 22.50 7.98
CA ARG A 354 3.22 23.00 7.61
C ARG A 354 4.26 21.88 7.64
N LEU A 355 4.16 20.94 8.59
CA LEU A 355 5.01 19.75 8.64
C LEU A 355 4.84 18.94 7.36
N TYR A 356 3.60 18.61 6.97
CA TYR A 356 3.35 17.83 5.77
C TYR A 356 3.74 18.57 4.50
N ALA A 357 3.52 19.89 4.41
CA ALA A 357 4.00 20.69 3.28
C ALA A 357 5.53 20.64 3.12
N ILE A 358 6.30 20.66 4.22
CA ILE A 358 7.76 20.48 4.17
C ILE A 358 8.12 19.07 3.69
N LEU A 359 7.39 18.04 4.13
CA LEU A 359 7.62 16.66 3.70
C LEU A 359 7.28 16.41 2.23
N GLU A 360 6.32 17.14 1.66
CA GLU A 360 6.00 17.09 0.22
C GLU A 360 7.15 17.60 -0.67
N GLU A 361 8.02 18.45 -0.13
CA GLU A 361 9.21 18.95 -0.82
C GLU A 361 10.41 17.98 -0.76
N GLU A 362 10.37 16.96 0.09
CA GLU A 362 11.46 15.97 0.21
C GLU A 362 11.61 15.19 -1.10
N PRO A 363 12.82 15.10 -1.68
CA PRO A 363 12.98 14.35 -2.91
C PRO A 363 12.62 12.87 -2.72
N LYS A 364 11.71 12.35 -3.55
CA LYS A 364 11.29 10.94 -3.48
C LYS A 364 12.47 9.97 -3.50
N ALA A 365 12.29 8.84 -2.81
CA ALA A 365 13.13 7.67 -2.99
C ALA A 365 12.99 7.15 -4.43
N THR A 366 13.90 6.28 -4.85
CA THR A 366 14.00 5.73 -6.21
C THR A 366 13.72 4.23 -6.22
N LEU A 367 13.60 3.66 -7.41
CA LEU A 367 13.57 2.20 -7.59
C LEU A 367 14.80 1.50 -6.96
N LYS A 368 15.97 2.15 -6.95
CA LYS A 368 17.16 1.60 -6.31
C LYS A 368 16.98 1.47 -4.80
N ASP A 369 16.37 2.46 -4.15
CA ASP A 369 16.13 2.42 -2.70
C ASP A 369 15.11 1.31 -2.35
N LEU A 370 14.07 1.14 -3.19
CA LEU A 370 13.14 0.01 -3.06
C LEU A 370 13.85 -1.34 -3.26
N GLY A 371 14.70 -1.46 -4.29
CA GLY A 371 15.50 -2.65 -4.55
C GLY A 371 16.46 -2.97 -3.40
N ASP A 372 17.08 -1.96 -2.78
CA ASP A 372 17.96 -2.14 -1.62
C ASP A 372 17.18 -2.70 -0.40
N ALA A 373 15.94 -2.22 -0.19
CA ALA A 373 15.05 -2.74 0.84
C ALA A 373 14.61 -4.19 0.56
N ILE A 374 14.30 -4.53 -0.69
CA ILE A 374 13.98 -5.90 -1.10
C ILE A 374 15.18 -6.82 -0.88
N ASP A 375 16.38 -6.45 -1.35
CA ASP A 375 17.61 -7.22 -1.16
C ASP A 375 17.93 -7.44 0.32
N TYR A 376 17.78 -6.40 1.14
CA TYR A 376 17.96 -6.52 2.57
C TYR A 376 16.99 -7.54 3.17
N THR A 377 15.71 -7.42 2.83
CA THR A 377 14.67 -8.28 3.37
C THR A 377 14.88 -9.74 2.92
N VAL A 378 15.14 -9.98 1.63
CA VAL A 378 15.45 -11.32 1.09
C VAL A 378 16.66 -11.93 1.78
N ARG A 379 17.72 -11.17 2.02
CA ARG A 379 18.92 -11.65 2.75
C ARG A 379 18.61 -12.07 4.18
N LYS A 380 17.67 -11.40 4.85
CA LYS A 380 17.30 -11.68 6.24
C LYS A 380 16.35 -12.86 6.38
N ILE A 381 15.34 -12.94 5.51
CA ILE A 381 14.25 -13.91 5.69
C ILE A 381 14.07 -14.91 4.55
N GLY A 382 14.82 -14.77 3.46
CA GLY A 382 14.78 -15.67 2.31
C GLY A 382 13.74 -15.25 1.27
N ILE A 383 13.97 -15.62 0.01
CA ILE A 383 13.14 -15.20 -1.13
C ILE A 383 11.67 -15.64 -1.01
N ASP A 384 11.40 -16.73 -0.28
CA ASP A 384 10.07 -17.26 -0.07
C ASP A 384 9.21 -16.42 0.90
N HIS A 385 9.79 -15.42 1.56
CA HIS A 385 9.11 -14.64 2.61
C HIS A 385 9.03 -13.14 2.27
N VAL A 386 9.25 -12.77 1.02
CA VAL A 386 9.25 -11.36 0.57
C VAL A 386 8.28 -11.18 -0.58
N GLY A 387 7.63 -10.03 -0.63
CA GLY A 387 7.03 -9.54 -1.86
C GLY A 387 6.96 -8.02 -1.88
N ILE A 388 5.99 -7.44 -2.58
CA ILE A 388 5.99 -6.03 -2.98
C ILE A 388 4.62 -5.39 -2.69
N SER A 389 4.63 -4.13 -2.26
CA SER A 389 3.43 -3.28 -2.23
C SER A 389 3.76 -1.81 -2.49
N SER A 390 2.75 -1.03 -2.86
CA SER A 390 2.94 0.37 -3.24
C SER A 390 2.57 1.38 -2.14
N ASP A 391 1.49 1.11 -1.39
CA ASP A 391 0.77 2.12 -0.58
C ASP A 391 0.15 3.24 -1.44
N PHE A 392 -0.24 2.91 -2.69
CA PHE A 392 -0.82 3.86 -3.63
C PHE A 392 -2.14 4.46 -3.12
N ASN A 393 -2.34 5.73 -3.49
CA ASN A 393 -3.40 6.64 -3.03
C ASN A 393 -3.31 7.02 -1.54
N GLU A 394 -2.23 6.66 -0.85
CA GLU A 394 -1.98 7.04 0.55
C GLU A 394 -0.53 7.52 0.79
N GLY A 395 0.07 8.15 -0.23
CA GLY A 395 1.43 8.71 -0.17
C GLY A 395 2.52 7.78 -0.72
N GLY A 396 2.17 6.53 -1.04
CA GLY A 396 3.07 5.57 -1.67
C GLY A 396 3.53 5.93 -3.08
N GLY A 397 4.53 5.20 -3.54
CA GLY A 397 5.22 5.40 -4.81
C GLY A 397 6.64 5.97 -4.64
N VAL A 398 7.52 5.52 -5.53
CA VAL A 398 8.90 5.99 -5.64
C VAL A 398 9.13 6.58 -7.02
N LYS A 399 10.22 7.34 -7.21
CA LYS A 399 10.60 7.82 -8.53
C LYS A 399 10.84 6.63 -9.46
N GLY A 400 10.01 6.55 -10.51
CA GLY A 400 10.00 5.44 -11.48
C GLY A 400 8.91 4.40 -11.23
N TRP A 401 8.13 4.53 -10.14
CA TRP A 401 6.91 3.76 -9.89
C TRP A 401 5.87 4.64 -9.18
N ASN A 402 5.25 5.53 -9.95
CA ASN A 402 4.32 6.55 -9.47
C ASN A 402 2.86 6.08 -9.42
N ASN A 403 2.51 5.05 -10.19
CA ASN A 403 1.18 4.47 -10.26
C ASN A 403 1.27 3.02 -10.78
N VAL A 404 0.14 2.30 -10.77
CA VAL A 404 0.10 0.88 -11.13
C VAL A 404 0.51 0.55 -12.58
N SER A 405 0.57 1.54 -13.49
CA SER A 405 1.04 1.28 -14.86
C SER A 405 2.57 1.08 -14.98
N GLU A 406 3.31 1.44 -13.94
CA GLU A 406 4.77 1.47 -13.91
C GLU A 406 5.40 0.25 -13.19
N ILE A 407 4.61 -0.78 -12.81
CA ILE A 407 5.11 -1.95 -12.05
C ILE A 407 6.27 -2.69 -12.74
N ARG A 408 6.32 -2.62 -14.08
CA ARG A 408 7.38 -3.23 -14.90
C ARG A 408 8.75 -2.58 -14.65
N ASN A 409 8.77 -1.32 -14.19
CA ASN A 409 10.01 -0.63 -13.82
C ASN A 409 10.63 -1.21 -12.54
N VAL A 410 9.81 -1.65 -11.58
CA VAL A 410 10.30 -2.39 -10.40
C VAL A 410 10.88 -3.74 -10.84
N THR A 411 10.28 -4.38 -11.84
CA THR A 411 10.80 -5.64 -12.39
C THR A 411 12.12 -5.45 -13.12
N ALA A 412 12.27 -4.36 -13.87
CA ALA A 412 13.53 -4.00 -14.51
C ALA A 412 14.67 -3.78 -13.49
N GLU A 413 14.37 -3.17 -12.35
CA GLU A 413 15.32 -3.06 -11.24
C GLU A 413 15.71 -4.44 -10.69
N LEU A 414 14.74 -5.33 -10.45
CA LEU A 414 15.00 -6.68 -9.95
C LEU A 414 15.85 -7.51 -10.94
N ILE A 415 15.53 -7.45 -12.24
CA ILE A 415 16.34 -8.10 -13.29
C ILE A 415 17.77 -7.54 -13.28
N SER A 416 17.92 -6.23 -13.15
CA SER A 416 19.24 -5.58 -13.12
C SER A 416 20.09 -5.98 -11.91
N ARG A 417 19.45 -6.39 -10.81
CA ARG A 417 20.09 -6.95 -9.61
C ARG A 417 20.38 -8.46 -9.70
N GLY A 418 19.91 -9.11 -10.75
CA GLY A 418 20.16 -10.54 -11.00
C GLY A 418 19.14 -11.49 -10.38
N TYR A 419 17.96 -11.01 -9.98
CA TYR A 419 16.87 -11.92 -9.59
C TYR A 419 16.45 -12.77 -10.79
N SER A 420 16.24 -14.07 -10.53
CA SER A 420 15.70 -14.97 -11.55
C SER A 420 14.22 -14.67 -11.81
N GLU A 421 13.70 -15.07 -12.97
CA GLU A 421 12.27 -14.94 -13.27
C GLU A 421 11.39 -15.66 -12.24
N ALA A 422 11.87 -16.80 -11.70
CA ALA A 422 11.17 -17.55 -10.66
C ALA A 422 11.12 -16.76 -9.34
N ASP A 423 12.20 -16.09 -8.97
CA ASP A 423 12.24 -15.25 -7.77
C ASP A 423 11.35 -14.01 -7.92
N ILE A 424 11.36 -13.39 -9.11
CA ILE A 424 10.49 -12.25 -9.43
C ILE A 424 9.01 -12.67 -9.35
N ALA A 425 8.64 -13.83 -9.86
CA ALA A 425 7.27 -14.34 -9.75
C ALA A 425 6.86 -14.62 -8.29
N LYS A 426 7.80 -15.04 -7.42
CA LYS A 426 7.57 -15.18 -5.98
C LYS A 426 7.30 -13.82 -5.33
N LEU A 427 8.15 -12.83 -5.60
CA LEU A 427 8.05 -11.46 -5.08
C LEU A 427 6.74 -10.78 -5.49
N TRP A 428 6.33 -10.95 -6.75
CA TRP A 428 5.13 -10.32 -7.28
C TRP A 428 3.81 -10.97 -6.86
N GLY A 429 3.82 -12.04 -6.08
CA GLY A 429 2.58 -12.57 -5.54
C GLY A 429 2.59 -14.06 -5.24
N GLY A 430 3.52 -14.83 -5.81
CA GLY A 430 3.61 -16.27 -5.56
C GLY A 430 3.71 -16.60 -4.06
N ASN A 431 4.50 -15.83 -3.31
CA ASN A 431 4.63 -16.00 -1.86
C ASN A 431 3.35 -15.63 -1.10
N PHE A 432 2.70 -14.53 -1.49
CA PHE A 432 1.44 -14.10 -0.87
C PHE A 432 0.33 -15.12 -1.11
N LEU A 433 0.19 -15.63 -2.34
CA LEU A 433 -0.81 -16.65 -2.68
C LEU A 433 -0.57 -17.96 -1.91
N ARG A 434 0.69 -18.32 -1.62
CA ARG A 434 1.02 -19.47 -0.74
C ARG A 434 0.52 -19.23 0.68
N VAL A 435 0.80 -18.06 1.26
CA VAL A 435 0.32 -17.73 2.61
C VAL A 435 -1.20 -17.74 2.67
N TRP A 436 -1.85 -17.13 1.68
CA TRP A 436 -3.31 -17.10 1.60
C TRP A 436 -3.92 -18.51 1.57
N ASP A 437 -3.37 -19.42 0.75
CA ASP A 437 -3.79 -20.82 0.70
C ASP A 437 -3.62 -21.54 2.06
N GLN A 438 -2.47 -21.36 2.71
CA GLN A 438 -2.19 -21.96 4.02
C GLN A 438 -3.16 -21.47 5.10
N VAL A 439 -3.43 -20.17 5.12
CA VAL A 439 -4.38 -19.55 6.07
C VAL A 439 -5.80 -20.09 5.86
N GLN A 440 -6.27 -20.19 4.61
CA GLN A 440 -7.61 -20.73 4.32
C GLN A 440 -7.73 -22.20 4.68
N LYS A 441 -6.70 -23.02 4.42
CA LYS A 441 -6.69 -24.45 4.79
C LYS A 441 -6.70 -24.67 6.31
N ALA A 442 -6.20 -23.72 7.08
CA ALA A 442 -6.18 -23.78 8.54
C ALA A 442 -7.46 -23.23 9.20
N ALA A 443 -8.41 -22.74 8.41
CA ALA A 443 -9.69 -22.24 8.88
C ALA A 443 -10.47 -23.34 9.62
N LYS A 444 -11.11 -22.95 10.71
CA LYS A 444 -12.00 -23.79 11.51
C LYS A 444 -13.22 -22.95 11.88
N PRO A 445 -14.06 -22.56 10.91
CA PRO A 445 -15.21 -21.73 11.20
C PRO A 445 -16.17 -22.58 12.04
N ALA A 446 -16.19 -22.37 13.36
CA ALA A 446 -17.24 -22.93 14.19
C ALA A 446 -18.58 -22.40 13.67
N LEU A 447 -19.53 -23.30 13.42
CA LEU A 447 -20.92 -22.92 13.22
C LEU A 447 -21.36 -22.20 14.49
N ILE A 448 -21.65 -20.90 14.40
CA ILE A 448 -22.31 -20.21 15.49
C ILE A 448 -23.66 -20.91 15.67
N SER A 449 -23.81 -21.68 16.75
CA SER A 449 -25.12 -22.11 17.19
C SER A 449 -25.90 -20.83 17.47
N HIS A 450 -26.89 -20.52 16.64
CA HIS A 450 -27.92 -19.55 16.98
C HIS A 450 -28.63 -20.07 18.23
N GLN A 451 -28.11 -19.78 19.42
CA GLN A 451 -28.86 -19.94 20.65
C GLN A 451 -29.94 -18.86 20.64
N GLY A 452 -31.17 -19.36 20.58
CA GLY A 452 -32.37 -18.61 20.26
C GLY A 452 -32.56 -17.37 21.11
N THR A 453 -32.82 -16.25 20.43
CA THR A 453 -33.71 -15.24 20.97
C THR A 453 -35.11 -15.84 21.01
N SER A 454 -35.53 -16.22 22.22
CA SER A 454 -36.90 -16.59 22.52
C SER A 454 -37.84 -15.44 22.15
N LYS A 455 -38.79 -15.73 21.26
CA LYS A 455 -40.06 -15.01 21.07
C LYS A 455 -41.11 -15.54 22.08
N PRO A 456 -42.27 -14.87 22.26
CA PRO A 456 -42.81 -13.72 21.52
C PRO A 456 -42.78 -12.38 22.24
#